data_AF-A0A8S9W066-F1
#
_entry.id   AF-A0A8S9W066-F1
#
_cell.length_a   1.000
_cell.length_b   1.000
_cell.length_c   1.000
_cell.angle_alpha   90.00
_cell.angle_beta   90.00
_cell.angle_gamma   90.00
#
_symmetry.space_group_name_H-M   'P 1'
#
loop_
_entity.id
_entity.type
_entity.pdbx_description
1 polymer ?
#
loop_
_entity_poly.entity_id
_entity_poly.type
_entity_poly.pdbx_seq_one_letter_code
_entity_poly.pdbx_strand_id
1 'polypeptide(L)'
;MYQESLKISKELGDRSGIVRTLWQMGQIFQEKGNYKEALRCYHNASAIFYELDLPYKDLAGRLIAALKEEIGDALFDKYYEEVTADE
;
A
#
# COMPACT_ATOMS: atom_id res chain seq x y z
N MET A 1 11.38 2.57 9.72
CA MET A 1 12.53 3.27 9.09
C MET A 1 12.47 3.25 7.56
N TYR A 2 11.65 4.13 6.98
CA TYR A 2 11.56 4.50 5.56
C TYR A 2 12.80 5.23 4.99
N GLN A 3 13.90 5.25 5.74
CA GLN A 3 15.08 6.06 5.44
C GLN A 3 15.87 5.53 4.21
N GLU A 4 15.58 4.32 3.73
CA GLU A 4 16.10 3.82 2.44
C GLU A 4 15.29 4.28 1.21
N SER A 5 14.04 4.72 1.40
CA SER A 5 13.25 5.36 0.32
C SER A 5 14.00 6.56 -0.28
N LEU A 6 14.94 7.14 0.51
CA LEU A 6 15.76 8.31 0.21
C LEU A 6 16.93 8.11 -0.78
N LYS A 7 17.15 6.92 -1.35
CA LYS A 7 18.10 6.74 -2.48
C LYS A 7 17.50 7.06 -3.86
N ILE A 8 16.25 7.52 -3.87
CA ILE A 8 15.49 8.40 -4.78
C ILE A 8 15.92 8.56 -6.25
N SER A 9 17.17 8.84 -6.61
CA SER A 9 17.43 9.53 -7.88
C SER A 9 18.05 8.71 -9.02
N LYS A 10 18.24 7.39 -8.86
CA LYS A 10 18.55 6.48 -10.00
C LYS A 10 17.39 5.53 -10.37
N GLU A 11 16.35 5.46 -9.53
CA GLU A 11 15.34 4.39 -9.44
C GLU A 11 13.98 4.73 -10.07
N LEU A 12 13.82 5.92 -10.65
CA LEU A 12 12.56 6.43 -11.24
C LEU A 12 11.95 5.53 -12.33
N GLY A 13 12.75 4.72 -13.03
CA GLY A 13 12.26 3.70 -13.97
C GLY A 13 11.67 2.46 -13.29
N ASP A 14 12.11 2.15 -12.07
CA ASP A 14 11.73 0.94 -11.34
C ASP A 14 10.65 1.22 -10.28
N ARG A 15 10.46 2.49 -9.87
CA ARG A 15 9.40 2.85 -8.90
C ARG A 15 7.99 2.51 -9.38
N SER A 16 7.69 2.67 -10.66
CA SER A 16 6.43 2.18 -11.25
C SER A 16 6.31 0.65 -11.14
N GLY A 17 7.43 -0.07 -11.27
CA GLY A 17 7.53 -1.51 -11.09
C GLY A 17 7.35 -1.95 -9.63
N ILE A 18 7.98 -1.22 -8.69
CA ILE A 18 7.84 -1.41 -7.24
C ILE A 18 6.39 -1.21 -6.84
N VAL A 19 5.75 -0.16 -7.32
CA VAL A 19 4.36 0.12 -6.98
C VAL A 19 3.41 -0.93 -7.56
N ARG A 20 3.62 -1.36 -8.82
CA ARG A 20 2.86 -2.48 -9.41
C ARG A 20 3.09 -3.79 -8.65
N THR A 21 4.30 -3.99 -8.12
CA THR A 21 4.65 -5.17 -7.32
C THR A 21 3.94 -5.13 -5.96
N LEU A 22 3.99 -4.00 -5.26
CA LEU A 22 3.27 -3.77 -4.01
C LEU A 22 1.76 -3.96 -4.19
N TRP A 23 1.22 -3.47 -5.31
CA TRP A 23 -0.18 -3.68 -5.65
C TRP A 23 -0.54 -5.16 -5.80
N GLN A 24 0.21 -5.90 -6.61
CA GLN A 24 0.00 -7.34 -6.81
C GLN A 24 0.20 -8.13 -5.50
N MET A 25 1.18 -7.75 -4.68
CA MET A 25 1.38 -8.35 -3.36
C MET A 25 0.16 -8.11 -2.45
N GLY A 26 -0.39 -6.90 -2.45
CA GLY A 26 -1.62 -6.59 -1.71
C GLY A 26 -2.79 -7.49 -2.11
N GLN A 27 -2.98 -7.72 -3.41
CA GLN A 27 -4.01 -8.63 -3.91
C GLN A 27 -3.75 -10.08 -3.51
N ILE A 28 -2.52 -10.57 -3.63
CA ILE A 28 -2.16 -11.94 -3.22
C ILE A 28 -2.39 -12.13 -1.71
N PHE A 29 -2.06 -11.13 -0.90
CA PHE A 29 -2.31 -11.20 0.54
C PHE A 29 -3.79 -11.18 0.86
N GLN A 30 -4.59 -10.37 0.15
CA GLN A 30 -6.04 -10.36 0.26
C GLN A 30 -6.64 -11.73 -0.10
N GLU A 31 -6.22 -12.34 -1.21
CA GLU A 31 -6.65 -13.70 -1.62
C GLU A 31 -6.25 -14.78 -0.61
N LYS A 32 -5.16 -14.58 0.11
CA LYS A 32 -4.70 -15.46 1.19
C LYS A 32 -5.38 -15.20 2.54
N GLY A 33 -6.27 -14.21 2.63
CA GLY A 33 -6.90 -13.79 3.88
C GLY A 33 -5.97 -13.04 4.84
N ASN A 34 -4.78 -12.63 4.37
CA ASN A 34 -3.82 -11.87 5.16
C ASN A 34 -4.01 -10.36 4.96
N TYR A 35 -5.11 -9.86 5.50
CA TYR A 35 -5.57 -8.50 5.26
C TYR A 35 -4.66 -7.41 5.85
N LYS A 36 -3.96 -7.69 6.95
CA LYS A 36 -2.99 -6.75 7.55
C LYS A 36 -1.83 -6.47 6.59
N GLU A 37 -1.24 -7.53 6.03
CA GLU A 37 -0.15 -7.40 5.06
C GLU A 37 -0.63 -6.74 3.76
N ALA A 38 -1.86 -7.06 3.32
CA ALA A 38 -2.49 -6.41 2.17
C ALA A 38 -2.62 -4.89 2.37
N LEU A 39 -3.12 -4.47 3.54
CA LEU A 39 -3.26 -3.06 3.90
C LEU A 39 -1.90 -2.35 3.92
N ARG A 40 -0.85 -2.98 4.47
CA ARG A 40 0.50 -2.42 4.48
C ARG A 40 1.04 -2.23 3.05
N CYS A 41 0.85 -3.22 2.17
CA CYS A 41 1.25 -3.12 0.77
C CYS A 41 0.53 -1.97 0.05
N TYR A 42 -0.78 -1.84 0.23
CA TYR A 42 -1.55 -0.75 -0.37
C TYR A 42 -1.21 0.63 0.20
N HIS A 43 -0.96 0.72 1.51
CA HIS A 43 -0.53 1.96 2.17
C HIS A 43 0.82 2.45 1.62
N ASN A 44 1.81 1.56 1.55
CA ASN A 44 3.14 1.89 1.05
C ASN A 44 3.10 2.26 -0.43
N ALA A 45 2.30 1.55 -1.23
CA ALA A 45 2.07 1.89 -2.64
C ALA A 45 1.45 3.29 -2.78
N SER A 46 0.46 3.61 -1.95
CA SER A 46 -0.19 4.93 -1.92
C SER A 46 0.79 6.05 -1.63
N ALA A 47 1.65 5.90 -0.63
CA ALA A 47 2.68 6.89 -0.29
C ALA A 47 3.60 7.19 -1.48
N ILE A 48 4.07 6.15 -2.18
CA ILE A 48 4.92 6.30 -3.36
C ILE A 48 4.15 6.93 -4.54
N PHE A 49 2.88 6.59 -4.73
CA PHE A 49 2.05 7.25 -5.75
C PHE A 49 1.88 8.75 -5.50
N TYR A 50 1.71 9.15 -4.23
CA TYR A 50 1.66 10.55 -3.83
C TYR A 50 2.99 11.27 -4.06
N GLU A 51 4.11 10.61 -3.76
CA GLU A 51 5.44 11.18 -4.02
C GLU A 51 5.72 11.37 -5.52
N LEU A 52 5.16 10.53 -6.39
CA LEU A 52 5.44 10.53 -7.83
C LEU A 52 4.40 11.27 -8.68
N ASP A 53 3.39 11.89 -8.06
CA ASP A 53 2.24 12.54 -8.72
C ASP A 53 1.63 11.69 -9.85
N LEU A 54 1.55 10.38 -9.62
CA LEU A 54 1.07 9.43 -10.61
C LEU A 54 -0.47 9.37 -10.63
N PRO A 55 -1.09 9.11 -11.80
CA PRO A 55 -2.56 9.04 -11.94
C PRO A 55 -3.19 7.85 -11.19
N TYR A 56 -2.39 6.99 -10.59
CA TYR A 56 -2.82 5.80 -9.87
C TYR A 56 -3.12 6.05 -8.39
N LYS A 57 -2.94 7.28 -7.88
CA LYS A 57 -3.30 7.67 -6.51
C LYS A 57 -4.76 7.30 -6.17
N ASP A 58 -5.66 7.47 -7.16
CA ASP A 58 -7.07 7.16 -7.01
C ASP A 58 -7.33 5.64 -6.97
N LEU A 59 -6.49 4.86 -7.64
CA LEU A 59 -6.59 3.39 -7.64
C LEU A 59 -6.17 2.82 -6.28
N ALA A 60 -5.09 3.31 -5.68
CA ALA A 60 -4.64 2.88 -4.36
C ALA A 60 -5.73 3.12 -3.30
N GLY A 61 -6.34 4.30 -3.30
CA GLY A 61 -7.47 4.61 -2.41
C GLY A 61 -8.65 3.67 -2.60
N ARG A 62 -9.00 3.31 -3.84
CA ARG A 62 -10.09 2.36 -4.13
C ARG A 62 -9.82 0.97 -3.58
N LEU A 63 -8.58 0.49 -3.63
CA LEU A 63 -8.22 -0.83 -3.12
C LEU A 63 -8.26 -0.89 -1.60
N ILE A 64 -7.80 0.17 -0.94
CA ILE A 64 -7.91 0.32 0.52
C ILE A 64 -9.39 0.37 0.92
N ALA A 65 -10.23 1.10 0.18
CA ALA A 65 -11.67 1.15 0.41
C ALA A 65 -12.34 -0.22 0.17
N ALA A 66 -11.98 -0.93 -0.90
CA ALA A 66 -12.51 -2.27 -1.17
C ALA A 66 -12.10 -3.26 -0.07
N LEU A 67 -10.85 -3.19 0.41
CA LEU A 67 -10.37 -3.99 1.52
C LEU A 67 -11.16 -3.68 2.80
N LYS A 68 -11.44 -2.40 3.06
CA LYS A 68 -12.28 -1.96 4.18
C LYS A 68 -13.70 -2.52 4.11
N GLU A 69 -14.32 -2.52 2.93
CA GLU A 69 -15.63 -3.14 2.71
C GLU A 69 -15.62 -4.66 2.93
N GLU A 70 -14.54 -5.34 2.54
CA GLU A 70 -14.42 -6.79 2.71
C GLU A 70 -14.23 -7.22 4.16
N ILE A 71 -13.33 -6.56 4.90
CA ILE A 71 -12.99 -6.94 6.28
C ILE A 71 -13.85 -6.25 7.33
N GLY A 72 -14.53 -5.16 6.97
CA GLY A 72 -15.34 -4.33 7.84
C GLY A 72 -14.54 -3.28 8.61
N ASP A 73 -15.22 -2.18 8.97
CA ASP A 73 -14.61 -0.99 9.58
C ASP A 73 -13.80 -1.30 10.85
N ALA A 74 -14.33 -2.14 11.75
CA ALA A 74 -13.67 -2.44 13.03
C ALA A 74 -12.33 -3.20 12.88
N LEU A 75 -12.25 -4.13 11.92
CA LEU A 75 -11.02 -4.87 11.61
C LEU A 75 -10.04 -4.00 10.82
N PHE A 76 -10.57 -3.19 9.90
CA PHE A 76 -9.78 -2.24 9.15
C PHE A 76 -9.08 -1.23 10.06
N ASP A 77 -9.80 -0.58 10.98
CA ASP A 77 -9.24 0.42 11.88
C ASP A 77 -8.15 -0.20 12.75
N LYS A 78 -8.37 -1.41 13.27
CA LYS A 78 -7.35 -2.17 14.00
C LYS A 78 -6.09 -2.40 13.17
N TYR A 79 -6.22 -2.92 11.95
CA TYR A 79 -5.06 -3.17 11.10
C TYR A 79 -4.39 -1.88 10.65
N TYR A 80 -5.16 -0.81 10.45
CA TYR A 80 -4.64 0.49 10.06
C TYR A 80 -3.81 1.11 11.19
N GLU A 81 -4.28 1.04 12.43
CA GLU A 81 -3.51 1.42 13.62
C GLU A 81 -2.24 0.58 13.75
N GLU A 82 -2.31 -0.74 13.58
CA GLU A 82 -1.12 -1.61 13.65
C GLU A 82 -0.10 -1.31 12.54
N VAL A 83 -0.56 -0.99 11.33
CA VAL A 83 0.31 -0.65 10.20
C VAL A 83 0.96 0.72 10.37
N THR A 84 0.25 1.68 10.95
CA THR A 84 0.75 3.04 11.18
C THR A 84 1.58 3.17 12.47
N ALA A 85 1.42 2.25 13.43
CA ALA A 85 2.19 2.21 14.66
C ALA A 85 3.58 1.57 14.51
N ASP A 86 3.83 0.83 13.42
CA ASP A 86 5.13 0.19 13.10
C ASP A 86 6.13 1.13 12.39
N GLU A 87 5.80 2.42 12.21
CA GLU A 87 6.66 3.47 11.61
C GLU A 87 7.44 4.29 12.65
#